data_AF-A0A6M3WAU8-F1
#
_entry.id   AF-A0A6M3WAU8-F1
#
_cell.length_a   1.000
_cell.length_b   1.000
_cell.length_c   1.000
_cell.angle_alpha   90.00
_cell.angle_beta   90.00
_cell.angle_gamma   90.00
#
_symmetry.space_group_name_H-M   'P 1'
#
loop_
_entity.id
_entity.type
_entity.pdbx_description
1 polymer ?
#
loop_
_entity_poly.entity_id
_entity_poly.type
_entity_poly.pdbx_seq_one_letter_code
_entity_poly.pdbx_strand_id
1 'polypeptide(L)'
;MSFRLKQSLLLNINKYKLMNLMNIKEIKNLSSVDINNKIIEIKREIFDLKFKQATRQSIKPHLFKAYKRMLAQLLTIRNNLKSSN
;
A
#
# COMPACT_ATOMS: atom_id res chain seq x y z
N MET A 1 0.24 29.82 -30.29
CA MET A 1 -1.01 29.23 -29.77
C MET A 1 -0.70 27.88 -29.14
N SER A 2 -0.82 27.80 -27.82
CA SER A 2 -0.71 26.62 -26.93
C SER A 2 0.57 25.76 -26.92
N PHE A 3 1.60 26.28 -26.22
CA PHE A 3 2.73 25.52 -25.66
C PHE A 3 2.31 24.61 -24.47
N ARG A 4 1.34 23.71 -24.64
CA ARG A 4 0.84 22.95 -23.47
C ARG A 4 0.35 21.53 -23.77
N LEU A 5 1.19 20.72 -24.43
CA LEU A 5 0.96 19.27 -24.53
C LEU A 5 2.12 18.41 -24.01
N LYS A 6 3.11 18.99 -23.30
CA LYS A 6 4.17 18.21 -22.64
C LYS A 6 3.99 17.99 -21.13
N GLN A 7 2.89 18.47 -20.52
CA GLN A 7 2.59 18.18 -19.11
C GLN A 7 1.63 16.99 -18.93
N SER A 8 0.83 16.63 -19.93
CA SER A 8 -0.19 15.57 -19.81
C SER A 8 0.36 14.14 -19.95
N LEU A 9 1.58 13.96 -20.45
CA LEU A 9 2.21 12.63 -20.60
C LEU A 9 3.13 12.24 -19.43
N LEU A 10 3.31 13.10 -18.43
CA LEU A 10 4.14 12.81 -17.24
C LEU A 10 3.32 12.58 -15.95
N LEU A 11 2.02 12.34 -16.06
CA LEU A 11 1.16 11.98 -14.92
C LEU A 11 0.78 10.50 -14.88
N ASN A 12 1.28 9.68 -15.81
CA ASN A 12 0.86 8.28 -15.93
C ASN A 12 2.01 7.27 -15.96
N ILE A 13 3.09 7.55 -15.23
CA ILE A 13 4.15 6.57 -14.95
C ILE A 13 4.16 6.22 -13.44
N ASN A 14 3.86 7.19 -12.57
CA ASN A 14 3.79 6.97 -11.12
C ASN A 14 2.55 6.21 -10.65
N LYS A 15 1.48 6.13 -11.47
CA LYS A 15 0.24 5.42 -11.12
C LYS A 15 0.35 3.91 -11.23
N TYR A 16 1.23 3.40 -12.10
CA TYR A 16 1.46 1.96 -12.31
C TYR A 16 2.67 1.42 -11.53
N LYS A 17 3.54 2.32 -11.01
CA LYS A 17 4.61 1.96 -10.05
C LYS A 17 4.07 1.38 -8.73
N LEU A 18 2.77 1.57 -8.46
CA LEU A 18 2.03 0.96 -7.34
C LEU A 18 1.79 -0.56 -7.49
N MET A 19 2.06 -1.17 -8.65
CA MET A 19 1.93 -2.63 -8.82
C MET A 19 3.18 -3.44 -8.43
N ASN A 20 4.22 -2.81 -7.87
CA ASN A 20 5.35 -3.53 -7.32
C ASN A 20 5.53 -3.21 -5.83
N LEU A 21 5.15 -4.20 -5.02
CA LEU A 21 5.85 -4.67 -3.83
C LEU A 21 6.57 -3.57 -3.03
N MET A 22 6.01 -3.21 -1.88
CA MET A 22 6.86 -2.70 -0.81
C MET A 22 8.00 -3.70 -0.64
N ASN A 23 9.22 -3.23 -0.90
CA ASN A 23 10.37 -4.11 -0.86
C ASN A 23 10.52 -4.55 0.60
N ILE A 24 10.64 -5.85 0.86
CA ILE A 24 10.82 -6.35 2.24
C ILE A 24 12.01 -5.64 2.93
N LYS A 25 13.01 -5.25 2.12
CA LYS A 25 14.15 -4.43 2.55
C LYS A 25 13.73 -3.05 3.09
N GLU A 26 12.80 -2.37 2.43
CA GLU A 26 12.29 -1.07 2.88
C GLU A 26 11.52 -1.19 4.20
N ILE A 27 10.74 -2.26 4.36
CA ILE A 27 9.97 -2.50 5.60
C ILE A 27 10.90 -2.81 6.78
N LYS A 28 11.99 -3.54 6.54
CA LYS A 28 12.99 -3.86 7.58
C LYS A 28 13.72 -2.63 8.12
N ASN A 29 13.82 -1.55 7.34
CA ASN A 29 14.47 -0.31 7.76
C ASN A 29 13.57 0.58 8.62
N LEU A 30 12.29 0.23 8.83
CA LEU A 30 11.34 1.01 9.62
C LEU A 30 11.47 0.74 11.12
N SER A 31 11.15 1.76 11.93
CA SER A 31 11.06 1.61 13.39
C SER A 31 9.85 0.76 13.79
N SER A 32 9.89 0.17 14.99
CA SER A 32 8.77 -0.60 15.56
C SER A 32 7.48 0.21 15.65
N VAL A 33 7.59 1.51 15.93
CA VAL A 33 6.46 2.46 15.98
C VAL A 33 5.86 2.67 14.59
N ASP A 34 6.71 2.88 13.59
CA ASP A 34 6.29 3.10 12.20
C ASP A 34 5.61 1.86 11.62
N ILE A 35 6.12 0.67 11.95
CA ILE A 35 5.49 -0.60 11.56
C ILE A 35 4.07 -0.68 12.11
N ASN A 36 3.85 -0.33 13.38
CA ASN A 36 2.52 -0.34 13.99
C ASN A 36 1.59 0.70 13.34
N ASN A 37 2.08 1.91 13.07
CA ASN A 37 1.32 2.95 12.37
C ASN A 37 0.90 2.48 10.97
N LYS A 38 1.82 1.86 10.22
CA LYS A 38 1.54 1.33 8.88
C LYS A 38 0.53 0.18 8.90
N ILE A 39 0.55 -0.66 9.93
CA ILE A 39 -0.46 -1.71 10.13
C ILE A 39 -1.85 -1.09 10.28
N ILE A 40 -1.99 -0.01 11.06
CA ILE A 40 -3.27 0.68 11.26
C ILE A 40 -3.76 1.29 9.95
N GLU A 41 -2.88 1.98 9.22
CA GLU A 41 -3.17 2.58 7.92
C GLU A 41 -3.68 1.54 6.92
N ILE A 42 -2.98 0.41 6.76
CA ILE A 42 -3.39 -0.64 5.82
C ILE A 42 -4.72 -1.28 6.23
N LYS A 43 -5.00 -1.44 7.52
CA LYS A 43 -6.29 -1.94 7.98
C LYS A 43 -7.43 -0.99 7.62
N ARG A 44 -7.20 0.33 7.70
CA ARG A 44 -8.17 1.36 7.26
C ARG A 44 -8.41 1.28 5.75
N GLU A 45 -7.35 1.19 4.96
CA GLU A 45 -7.47 1.03 3.50
C GLU A 45 -8.29 -0.22 3.10
N ILE A 46 -8.05 -1.34 3.77
CA ILE A 46 -8.83 -2.57 3.55
C ILE A 46 -10.31 -2.35 3.94
N PHE A 47 -10.58 -1.63 5.03
CA PHE A 47 -11.93 -1.30 5.46
C PHE A 47 -12.64 -0.42 4.42
N ASP A 48 -11.98 0.61 3.92
CA ASP A 48 -12.53 1.51 2.91
C ASP A 48 -12.81 0.78 1.59
N LEU A 49 -11.94 -0.15 1.19
CA LEU A 49 -12.18 -1.00 0.02
C LEU A 49 -13.39 -1.92 0.22
N LYS A 50 -13.55 -2.50 1.41
CA LYS A 50 -14.73 -3.31 1.74
C LYS A 50 -16.00 -2.46 1.76
N PHE A 51 -15.94 -1.25 2.30
CA PHE A 51 -17.05 -0.31 2.32
C PHE A 51 -17.48 0.06 0.89
N LYS A 52 -16.52 0.41 0.03
CA LYS A 52 -16.78 0.66 -1.40
C LYS A 52 -17.40 -0.54 -2.09
N GLN A 53 -16.91 -1.75 -1.80
CA GLN A 53 -17.50 -3.00 -2.31
C GLN A 53 -18.95 -3.19 -1.86
N ALA A 54 -19.26 -2.93 -0.59
CA ALA A 54 -20.61 -3.03 -0.05
C ALA A 54 -21.57 -2.03 -0.73
N THR A 55 -21.09 -0.81 -1.00
CA THR A 55 -21.85 0.22 -1.74
C THR A 55 -21.92 -0.01 -3.26
N ARG A 56 -21.41 -1.15 -3.75
CA ARG A 56 -21.34 -1.52 -5.19
C ARG A 56 -20.61 -0.49 -6.06
N GLN A 57 -19.69 0.27 -5.50
CA GLN A 57 -18.83 1.18 -6.25
C GLN A 57 -17.78 0.40 -7.06
N SER A 58 -17.31 0.98 -8.17
CA SER A 58 -16.27 0.38 -8.99
C SER A 58 -14.95 0.32 -8.20
N ILE A 59 -14.51 -0.90 -7.88
CA ILE A 59 -13.26 -1.17 -7.15
C ILE A 59 -12.29 -1.95 -8.02
N LYS A 60 -10.99 -1.81 -7.73
CA LYS A 60 -9.93 -2.59 -8.37
C LYS A 60 -9.63 -3.85 -7.56
N PRO A 61 -9.92 -5.07 -8.04
CA PRO A 61 -9.78 -6.29 -7.24
C PRO A 61 -8.36 -6.58 -6.77
N HIS A 62 -7.34 -6.22 -7.56
CA HIS A 62 -5.94 -6.46 -7.22
C HIS A 62 -5.47 -5.70 -5.98
N LEU A 63 -6.14 -4.60 -5.61
CA LEU A 63 -5.79 -3.82 -4.42
C LEU A 63 -5.96 -4.65 -3.14
N PHE A 64 -7.01 -5.47 -3.04
CA PHE A 64 -7.18 -6.37 -1.90
C PHE A 64 -6.00 -7.32 -1.74
N LYS A 65 -5.51 -7.90 -2.85
CA LYS A 65 -4.34 -8.79 -2.82
C LYS A 65 -3.08 -8.04 -2.38
N ALA A 66 -2.88 -6.83 -2.87
CA ALA A 66 -1.74 -6.00 -2.52
C ALA A 66 -1.73 -5.63 -1.02
N TYR A 67 -2.82 -5.04 -0.51
CA TYR A 67 -2.91 -4.63 0.89
C TYR A 67 -2.85 -5.81 1.86
N LYS A 68 -3.48 -6.95 1.54
CA LYS A 68 -3.36 -8.18 2.35
C LYS A 68 -1.91 -8.67 2.42
N ARG A 69 -1.20 -8.67 1.29
CA ARG A 69 0.21 -9.09 1.25
C ARG A 69 1.09 -8.13 2.07
N MET A 70 0.88 -6.83 1.98
CA MET A 70 1.63 -5.83 2.77
C MET A 70 1.36 -6.00 4.27
N LEU A 71 0.10 -6.20 4.66
CA LEU A 71 -0.27 -6.46 6.05
C LEU A 71 0.45 -7.71 6.59
N ALA A 72 0.47 -8.81 5.83
CA ALA A 72 1.16 -10.03 6.23
C ALA A 72 2.67 -9.80 6.43
N GLN A 73 3.33 -9.09 5.50
CA GLN A 73 4.77 -8.78 5.61
C GLN A 73 5.09 -7.96 6.87
N LEU A 74 4.29 -6.93 7.17
CA LEU A 74 4.47 -6.11 8.37
C LEU A 74 4.27 -6.92 9.65
N LEU A 75 3.26 -7.80 9.68
CA LEU A 75 2.99 -8.67 10.83
C LEU A 75 4.14 -9.66 11.06
N THR A 76 4.69 -10.26 9.99
CA THR A 76 5.84 -11.15 10.09
C THR A 76 7.07 -10.42 10.64
N ILE A 77 7.38 -9.24 10.13
CA ILE A 77 8.54 -8.46 10.60
C ILE A 77 8.35 -8.06 12.06
N ARG A 78 7.16 -7.59 12.43
CA ARG A 78 6.82 -7.27 13.83
C ARG A 78 7.00 -8.48 14.75
N ASN A 79 6.59 -9.67 14.30
CA ASN A 79 6.76 -10.89 15.08
C ASN A 79 8.24 -11.26 15.25
N ASN A 80 9.03 -11.14 14.18
CA ASN A 80 10.47 -11.38 14.23
C ASN A 80 11.17 -10.42 15.21
N LEU A 81 10.77 -9.13 15.23
CA LEU A 81 11.28 -8.16 16.20
C LEU A 81 10.90 -8.52 17.63
N LYS A 82 9.65 -8.94 17.87
CA LYS A 82 9.19 -9.36 19.21
C LYS A 82 9.95 -10.57 19.73
N SER A 83 10.25 -11.54 18.87
CA SER A 83 10.95 -12.77 19.27
C SER A 83 12.44 -12.58 19.56
N SER A 84 13.03 -11.48 19.08
CA SER A 84 14.46 -11.17 19.26
C SER A 84 14.74 -10.41 20.57
N ASN A 85 13.71 -9.96 21.28
CA ASN A 85 13.78 -9.25 22.55
C ASN A 85 13.25 -10.15 23.67
#